data_AF-A0A7D9DTV2-F1
#
_entry.id   AF-A0A7D9DTV2-F1
#
_cell.length_a   1.000
_cell.length_b   1.000
_cell.length_c   1.000
_cell.angle_alpha   90.00
_cell.angle_beta   90.00
_cell.angle_gamma   90.00
#
_symmetry.space_group_name_H-M   'P 1'
#
loop_
_entity.id
_entity.type
_entity.pdbx_description
1 polymer ?
#
loop_
_entity_poly.entity_id
_entity_poly.type
_entity_poly.pdbx_seq_one_letter_code
_entity_poly.pdbx_strand_id
1 'polypeptide(L)'
;MRKKITAESFGKKKFQDQNINKIQEAVCDTFMAFGIAAVLEFKESILFPSQDELDDCKRSNGNHSAILLTKMKQWMTESCEDVFFKYYSQMFSLFGPLQQFYMNA
;
A
#
# COMPACT_ATOMS: atom_id res chain seq x y z
N MET A 1 11.44 28.23 24.34
CA MET A 1 10.08 28.43 24.89
C MET A 1 9.07 28.00 23.82
N ARG A 2 8.26 26.94 24.04
CA ARG A 2 7.25 26.51 23.04
C ARG A 2 6.12 27.54 22.99
N LYS A 3 5.82 28.09 21.80
CA LYS A 3 4.69 29.01 21.61
C LYS A 3 3.38 28.28 21.92
N LYS A 4 2.52 28.90 22.74
CA LYS A 4 1.19 28.39 23.09
C LYS A 4 0.34 28.31 21.83
N ILE A 5 -0.29 27.16 21.59
CA ILE A 5 -1.22 26.98 20.48
C ILE A 5 -2.50 27.77 20.80
N THR A 6 -2.87 28.72 19.95
CA THR A 6 -4.08 29.55 20.08
C THR A 6 -5.22 29.01 19.21
N ALA A 7 -6.48 29.33 19.51
CA ALA A 7 -7.63 28.91 18.68
C ALA A 7 -7.52 29.38 17.22
N GLU A 8 -6.88 30.53 16.98
CA GLU A 8 -6.56 31.06 15.64
C GLU A 8 -5.56 30.19 14.85
N SER A 9 -4.80 29.34 15.54
CA SER A 9 -3.89 28.36 14.90
C SER A 9 -4.65 27.24 14.18
N PHE A 10 -5.91 27.01 14.57
CA PHE A 10 -6.81 26.01 13.98
C PHE A 10 -7.86 26.60 13.02
N GLY A 11 -7.98 27.94 12.94
CA GLY A 11 -8.86 28.61 12.00
C GLY A 11 -8.27 28.70 10.58
N LYS A 12 -9.12 28.49 9.56
CA LYS A 12 -8.81 28.67 8.13
C LYS A 12 -7.76 27.72 7.53
N LYS A 13 -7.79 26.41 7.83
CA LYS A 13 -6.85 25.40 7.28
C LYS A 13 -5.36 25.66 7.55
N LYS A 14 -4.97 26.72 8.27
CA LYS A 14 -3.57 27.05 8.61
C LYS A 14 -2.82 25.89 9.24
N PHE A 15 -3.47 25.09 10.08
CA PHE A 15 -2.85 23.89 10.65
C PHE A 15 -2.52 22.84 9.57
N GLN A 16 -3.41 22.60 8.61
CA GLN A 16 -3.14 21.72 7.47
C GLN A 16 -2.05 22.30 6.57
N ASP A 17 -2.13 23.59 6.23
CA ASP A 17 -1.17 24.25 5.35
C ASP A 17 0.25 24.29 5.97
N GLN A 18 0.36 24.49 7.28
CA GLN A 18 1.63 24.51 8.01
C GLN A 18 2.21 23.12 8.26
N ASN A 19 1.40 22.06 8.13
CA ASN A 19 1.83 20.68 8.39
C ASN A 19 1.64 19.79 7.16
N ILE A 20 1.48 20.36 5.96
CA ILE A 20 1.14 19.63 4.75
C ILE A 20 2.14 18.49 4.47
N ASN A 21 3.44 18.73 4.67
CA ASN A 21 4.48 17.71 4.52
C ASN A 21 4.32 16.56 5.51
N LYS A 22 3.98 16.86 6.78
CA LYS A 22 3.77 15.83 7.81
C LYS A 22 2.48 15.04 7.57
N ILE A 23 1.46 15.71 7.05
CA ILE A 23 0.21 15.05 6.64
C ILE A 23 0.48 14.12 5.47
N GLN A 24 1.27 14.55 4.48
CA GLN A 24 1.67 13.70 3.36
C GLN A 24 2.50 12.49 3.82
N GLU A 25 3.47 12.69 4.72
CA GLU A 25 4.26 11.62 5.32
C GLU A 25 3.39 10.61 6.05
N ALA A 26 2.49 11.08 6.93
CA ALA A 26 1.57 10.19 7.66
C ALA A 26 0.62 9.41 6.71
N VAL A 27 0.19 10.04 5.61
CA VAL A 27 -0.63 9.38 4.58
C VAL A 27 0.18 8.30 3.86
N CYS A 28 1.42 8.58 3.48
CA CYS A 28 2.33 7.60 2.87
C CYS A 28 2.61 6.41 3.81
N ASP A 29 2.90 6.68 5.10
CA ASP A 29 3.14 5.65 6.10
C ASP A 29 1.91 4.75 6.28
N THR A 30 0.73 5.36 6.30
CA THR A 30 -0.54 4.63 6.39
C THR A 30 -0.72 3.70 5.19
N PHE A 31 -0.45 4.17 3.97
CA PHE A 31 -0.56 3.33 2.77
C PHE A 31 0.44 2.19 2.77
N MET A 32 1.68 2.46 3.21
CA MET A 32 2.70 1.43 3.35
C MET A 32 2.30 0.36 4.36
N ALA A 33 1.73 0.77 5.51
CA ALA A 33 1.24 -0.17 6.53
C ALA A 33 0.12 -1.07 5.98
N PHE A 34 -0.86 -0.52 5.27
CA PHE A 34 -1.91 -1.32 4.62
C PHE A 34 -1.35 -2.27 3.57
N GLY A 35 -0.42 -1.80 2.75
CA GLY A 35 0.25 -2.64 1.75
C GLY A 35 1.01 -3.82 2.35
N ILE A 36 1.76 -3.59 3.44
CA ILE A 36 2.48 -4.64 4.17
C ILE A 36 1.49 -5.64 4.78
N ALA A 37 0.44 -5.14 5.43
CA ALA A 37 -0.60 -6.00 6.02
C ALA A 37 -1.26 -6.89 4.95
N ALA A 38 -1.62 -6.32 3.80
CA ALA A 38 -2.20 -7.06 2.69
C ALA A 38 -1.26 -8.16 2.15
N VAL A 39 0.04 -7.91 2.05
CA VAL A 39 1.02 -8.94 1.62
C VAL A 39 1.13 -10.06 2.65
N LEU A 40 1.14 -9.73 3.95
CA LEU A 40 1.20 -10.72 5.02
C LEU A 40 -0.04 -11.61 5.02
N GLU A 41 -1.24 -11.02 4.92
CA GLU A 41 -2.48 -11.78 4.85
C GLU A 41 -2.59 -12.62 3.57
N PHE A 42 -2.17 -12.08 2.42
CA PHE A 42 -2.13 -12.83 1.18
C PHE A 42 -1.23 -14.06 1.28
N LYS A 43 -0.06 -13.93 1.92
CA LYS A 43 0.91 -15.02 2.07
C LYS A 43 0.35 -16.21 2.86
N GLU A 44 -0.47 -15.93 3.86
CA GLU A 44 -1.12 -16.97 4.69
C GLU A 44 -2.43 -17.47 4.09
N SER A 45 -2.89 -16.89 2.96
CA SER A 45 -4.14 -17.26 2.32
C SER A 45 -4.03 -18.54 1.50
N ILE A 46 -5.15 -19.25 1.35
CA ILE A 46 -5.26 -20.42 0.45
C ILE A 46 -5.06 -20.07 -1.03
N LEU A 47 -5.12 -18.78 -1.37
CA LEU A 47 -4.92 -18.26 -2.72
C LEU A 47 -3.45 -17.95 -3.00
N PHE A 48 -2.56 -18.07 -2.01
CA PHE A 48 -1.13 -17.96 -2.26
C PHE A 48 -0.68 -19.09 -3.20
N PRO A 49 0.15 -18.81 -4.24
CA PRO A 49 0.56 -19.84 -5.17
C PRO A 49 1.35 -20.94 -4.47
N SER A 50 1.06 -22.18 -4.84
CA SER A 50 1.83 -23.36 -4.45
C SER A 50 3.26 -23.30 -5.00
N GLN A 51 4.17 -24.10 -4.43
CA GLN A 51 5.56 -24.16 -4.90
C GLN A 51 5.66 -24.57 -6.38
N ASP A 52 4.81 -25.50 -6.82
CA ASP A 52 4.77 -25.95 -8.22
C ASP A 52 4.35 -24.81 -9.15
N GLU A 53 3.32 -24.03 -8.81
CA GLU A 53 2.89 -22.86 -9.59
C GLU A 53 3.98 -21.77 -9.66
N LEU A 54 4.74 -21.59 -8.57
CA LEU A 54 5.86 -20.65 -8.54
C LEU A 54 7.00 -21.11 -9.46
N ASP A 55 7.35 -22.39 -9.41
CA ASP A 55 8.41 -22.97 -10.22
C ASP A 55 8.03 -22.98 -11.71
N ASP A 56 6.78 -23.29 -12.04
CA ASP A 56 6.22 -23.17 -13.39
C ASP A 56 6.33 -21.73 -13.91
N CYS A 57 5.87 -20.74 -13.13
CA CYS A 57 5.95 -19.34 -13.53
C CYS A 57 7.40 -18.88 -13.73
N LYS A 58 8.32 -19.32 -12.85
CA LYS A 58 9.74 -18.99 -12.97
C LYS A 58 10.34 -19.59 -14.23
N ARG A 59 9.99 -20.83 -14.60
CA ARG A 59 10.43 -21.47 -15.85
C ARG A 59 9.96 -20.71 -17.08
N SER A 60 8.72 -20.21 -17.07
CA SER A 60 8.14 -19.48 -18.23
C SER A 60 8.60 -18.02 -18.33
N ASN A 61 8.68 -17.31 -17.20
CA ASN A 61 8.82 -15.85 -17.19
C ASN A 61 10.15 -15.36 -16.58
N GLY A 62 10.99 -16.27 -16.08
CA GLY A 62 12.24 -15.95 -15.39
C GLY A 62 12.07 -15.39 -13.97
N ASN A 63 10.84 -15.14 -13.52
CA ASN A 63 10.52 -14.65 -12.18
C ASN A 63 9.09 -15.05 -11.76
N HIS A 64 8.73 -14.73 -10.51
CA HIS A 64 7.46 -15.12 -9.88
C HIS A 64 6.41 -14.00 -9.94
N SER A 65 6.76 -12.83 -10.48
CA SER A 65 5.96 -11.60 -10.34
C SER A 65 4.58 -11.73 -10.98
N ALA A 66 4.49 -12.40 -12.12
CA ALA A 66 3.23 -12.56 -12.85
C ALA A 66 2.19 -13.38 -12.07
N ILE A 67 2.61 -14.53 -11.50
CA ILE A 67 1.70 -15.39 -10.74
C ILE A 67 1.34 -14.76 -9.39
N LEU A 68 2.31 -14.15 -8.70
CA LEU A 68 2.07 -13.44 -7.45
C LEU A 68 1.09 -12.29 -7.62
N LEU A 69 1.25 -11.45 -8.67
CA LEU A 69 0.34 -10.35 -8.95
C LEU A 69 -1.07 -10.85 -9.29
N THR A 70 -1.17 -11.92 -10.08
CA THR A 70 -2.46 -12.49 -10.49
C THR A 70 -3.23 -13.02 -9.28
N LYS A 71 -2.58 -13.85 -8.46
CA LYS A 71 -3.18 -14.44 -7.27
C LYS A 71 -3.48 -13.40 -6.20
N MET A 72 -2.64 -12.39 -6.02
CA MET A 72 -2.90 -11.28 -5.10
C MET A 72 -4.14 -10.48 -5.51
N LYS A 73 -4.32 -10.19 -6.80
CA LYS A 73 -5.55 -9.54 -7.31
C LYS A 73 -6.80 -10.39 -7.08
N GLN A 74 -6.68 -11.71 -7.27
CA GLN A 74 -7.76 -12.65 -7.00
C GLN A 74 -8.12 -12.64 -5.50
N TRP A 75 -7.13 -12.76 -4.62
CA TRP A 75 -7.31 -12.69 -3.17
C TRP A 75 -7.97 -11.39 -2.72
N MET A 76 -7.48 -10.25 -3.21
CA MET A 76 -8.09 -8.95 -2.92
C MET A 76 -9.56 -8.92 -3.34
N THR A 77 -9.92 -9.55 -4.46
CA THR A 77 -11.30 -9.55 -4.96
C THR A 77 -12.20 -10.43 -4.10
N GLU A 78 -11.73 -11.64 -3.77
CA GLU A 78 -12.52 -12.71 -3.14
C GLU A 78 -12.56 -12.64 -1.60
N SER A 79 -11.50 -12.15 -0.95
CA SER A 79 -11.33 -12.30 0.51
C SER A 79 -11.51 -11.01 1.32
N CYS A 80 -11.47 -9.83 0.69
CA CYS A 80 -11.51 -8.57 1.42
C CYS A 80 -12.87 -7.87 1.28
N GLU A 81 -13.71 -7.86 2.30
CA GLU A 81 -15.00 -7.13 2.24
C GLU A 81 -14.83 -5.61 2.51
N ASP A 82 -13.75 -5.22 3.18
CA ASP A 82 -13.47 -3.83 3.53
C ASP A 82 -13.00 -3.02 2.30
N VAL A 83 -13.88 -2.12 1.85
CA VAL A 83 -13.65 -1.24 0.70
C VAL A 83 -12.47 -0.29 0.93
N PHE A 84 -12.27 0.20 2.16
CA PHE A 84 -11.15 1.09 2.49
C PHE A 84 -9.83 0.33 2.45
N PHE A 85 -9.78 -0.87 3.03
CA PHE A 85 -8.60 -1.72 2.97
C PHE A 85 -8.26 -2.11 1.53
N LYS A 86 -9.27 -2.47 0.72
CA LYS A 86 -9.12 -2.74 -0.72
C LYS A 86 -8.45 -1.57 -1.45
N TYR A 87 -9.01 -0.38 -1.29
CA TYR A 87 -8.53 0.82 -1.96
C TYR A 87 -7.08 1.16 -1.58
N TYR A 88 -6.76 1.21 -0.29
CA TYR A 88 -5.43 1.62 0.17
C TYR A 88 -4.35 0.56 -0.10
N SER A 89 -4.69 -0.73 -0.01
CA SER A 89 -3.77 -1.81 -0.35
C SER A 89 -3.49 -1.86 -1.85
N GLN A 90 -4.50 -1.66 -2.71
CA GLN A 90 -4.30 -1.56 -4.15
C GLN A 90 -3.48 -0.33 -4.53
N MET A 91 -3.70 0.81 -3.86
CA MET A 91 -2.89 2.01 -4.03
C MET A 91 -1.40 1.71 -3.80
N PHE A 92 -1.06 1.00 -2.72
CA PHE A 92 0.33 0.62 -2.47
C PHE A 92 0.85 -0.46 -3.44
N SER A 93 0.13 -1.56 -3.63
CA SER A 93 0.63 -2.70 -4.43
C SER A 93 0.74 -2.39 -5.93
N LEU A 94 -0.08 -1.47 -6.47
CA LEU A 94 -0.04 -1.07 -7.88
C LEU A 94 0.74 0.22 -8.10
N PHE A 95 0.56 1.22 -7.23
CA PHE A 95 1.17 2.54 -7.42
C PHE A 95 2.40 2.79 -6.55
N GLY A 96 2.62 2.04 -5.48
CA GLY A 96 3.83 2.14 -4.65
C GLY A 96 5.12 1.91 -5.45
N PRO A 97 5.24 0.83 -6.24
CA PRO A 97 6.38 0.63 -7.14
C PRO A 97 6.52 1.73 -8.20
N LEU A 98 5.41 2.24 -8.75
CA LEU A 98 5.42 3.33 -9.74
C LEU A 98 5.85 4.67 -9.12
N GLN A 99 5.42 4.95 -7.89
CA GLN A 99 5.79 6.14 -7.13
C GLN A 99 7.26 6.07 -6.70
N GLN A 100 7.76 4.90 -6.28
CA GLN A 100 9.19 4.69 -6.04
C GLN A 100 10.00 4.86 -7.32
N PHE A 101 9.52 4.36 -8.47
CA PHE A 101 10.18 4.57 -9.75
C PHE A 101 10.22 6.05 -10.14
N TYR A 102 9.14 6.80 -9.93
CA TYR A 102 9.07 8.24 -10.19
C TYR A 102 9.94 9.07 -9.23
N MET A 103 10.03 8.70 -7.95
CA MET A 103 10.83 9.45 -6.96
C MET A 103 12.33 9.10 -6.99
N ASN A 104 12.70 7.95 -7.56
CA ASN A 104 14.09 7.54 -7.73
C ASN A 104 14.63 7.79 -9.16
N ALA A 105 13.86 8.47 -10.02
CA ALA A 105 14.26 8.94 -11.35
C ALA A 105 14.59 10.44 -11.31
#